data_AF-S8DH50-F1
#
_entry.id   AF-S8DH50-F1
#
_cell.length_a   1.000
_cell.length_b   1.000
_cell.length_c   1.000
_cell.angle_alpha   90.00
_cell.angle_beta   90.00
_cell.angle_gamma   90.00
#
_symmetry.space_group_name_H-M   'P 1'
#
loop_
_entity.id
_entity.type
_entity.pdbx_description
1 polymer ?
#
loop_
_entity_poly.entity_id
_entity_poly.type
_entity_poly.pdbx_seq_one_letter_code
_entity_poly.pdbx_strand_id
1 'polypeptide(L)' 'QMKVVREVLGSMSKPPFFMDITELSSMRIDAHPSVYSGDLTAEQRANPDRYADCSHWCLPGLPDTWNQLFYAALFLLH' A
#
# COMPACT_ATOMS: atom_id res chain seq x y z
N GLN A 1 0.65 14.61 -2.58
CA GLN A 1 0.43 13.90 -3.86
C GLN A 1 -1.06 13.69 -4.18
N MET A 2 -1.90 13.31 -3.21
CA MET A 2 -3.35 13.08 -3.42
C MET A 2 -4.15 14.25 -4.05
N LYS A 3 -3.76 15.50 -3.79
CA LYS A 3 -4.37 16.68 -4.41
C LYS A 3 -4.32 16.62 -5.94
N VAL A 4 -3.14 16.31 -6.50
CA VAL A 4 -2.94 16.24 -7.97
C VAL A 4 -3.76 15.10 -8.58
N VAL A 5 -3.81 13.95 -7.91
CA VAL A 5 -4.61 12.80 -8.39
C VAL A 5 -6.09 13.19 -8.47
N ARG A 6 -6.63 13.84 -7.43
CA ARG A 6 -8.03 14.29 -7.40
C ARG A 6 -8.32 15.35 -8.46
N GLU A 7 -7.41 16.30 -8.68
CA GLU A 7 -7.55 17.32 -9.73
C GLU A 7 -7.58 16.70 -11.13
N VAL A 8 -6.64 15.79 -11.42
CA VAL A 8 -6.58 15.11 -12.73
C VAL A 8 -7.84 14.29 -12.97
N LEU A 9 -8.25 13.46 -12.00
CA LEU A 9 -9.47 12.66 -12.10
C LEU A 9 -10.71 13.55 -12.30
N GLY A 10 -10.82 14.67 -11.59
CA GLY A 10 -11.93 15.62 -11.75
C GLY A 10 -12.01 16.28 -13.12
N SER A 11 -10.91 16.32 -13.87
CA SER A 11 -10.85 16.90 -15.22
C SER A 11 -11.16 15.89 -16.34
N MET A 12 -11.26 14.59 -16.03
CA MET A 12 -11.51 13.55 -17.01
C MET A 12 -12.98 13.51 -17.43
N SER A 13 -13.26 13.33 -18.72
CA SER A 13 -14.63 13.17 -19.23
C SER A 13 -15.31 11.88 -18.72
N LYS A 14 -14.51 10.85 -18.40
CA LYS A 14 -14.93 9.58 -17.81
C LYS A 14 -13.93 9.22 -16.70
N PRO A 15 -14.10 9.75 -15.49
CA PRO A 15 -13.18 9.46 -14.40
C PRO A 15 -13.28 7.97 -14.02
N PRO A 16 -12.16 7.25 -13.86
CA PRO A 16 -12.18 5.91 -13.31
C PRO A 16 -12.59 5.96 -11.83
N PHE A 17 -13.11 4.84 -11.32
CA PHE A 17 -13.25 4.66 -9.89
C PHE A 17 -11.87 4.73 -9.21
N PHE A 18 -11.72 5.63 -8.25
CA PHE A 18 -10.48 5.81 -7.53
C PHE A 18 -10.57 5.22 -6.13
N MET A 19 -9.86 4.11 -5.91
CA MET A 19 -9.78 3.44 -4.63
C MET A 19 -8.70 4.10 -3.76
N ASP A 20 -9.10 5.07 -2.93
CA ASP A 20 -8.18 5.76 -2.02
C ASP A 20 -7.84 4.89 -0.81
N ILE A 21 -6.70 4.18 -0.88
CA ILE A 21 -6.18 3.32 0.19
C ILE A 21 -5.20 4.05 1.12
N THR A 22 -5.00 5.36 0.96
CA THR A 22 -3.88 6.10 1.59
C THR A 22 -3.98 6.09 3.12
N GLU A 23 -5.11 6.53 3.67
CA GLU A 23 -5.30 6.65 5.13
C GLU A 23 -5.38 5.28 5.80
N LEU A 24 -6.05 4.31 5.16
CA LEU A 24 -6.06 2.93 5.63
C LEU A 24 -4.63 2.37 5.76
N SER A 25 -3.79 2.63 4.75
CA SER A 25 -2.43 2.10 4.68
C SER A 25 -1.48 2.80 5.65
N SER A 26 -1.67 4.11 5.89
CA SER A 26 -0.85 4.88 6.84
C SER A 26 -1.01 4.38 8.27
N MET A 27 -2.17 3.83 8.62
CA MET A 27 -2.44 3.21 9.93
C MET A 27 -1.73 1.86 10.13
N ARG A 28 -1.13 1.28 9.09
CA ARG A 28 -0.59 -0.10 9.09
C ARG A 28 0.93 -0.15 9.00
N ILE A 29 1.62 0.68 9.77
CA ILE A 29 3.08 0.66 9.90
C ILE A 29 3.65 -0.72 10.30
N ASP A 30 2.83 -1.53 10.98
CA ASP A 30 3.14 -2.89 11.40
C ASP A 30 3.19 -3.92 10.25
N ALA A 31 2.59 -3.60 9.09
CA ALA A 31 2.46 -4.53 7.97
C ALA A 31 3.69 -4.57 7.05
N HIS A 32 4.72 -3.77 7.32
CA HIS A 32 5.95 -3.76 6.55
C HIS A 32 6.88 -4.94 6.91
N PRO A 33 7.67 -5.47 5.94
CA PRO A 33 8.67 -6.50 6.20
C PRO A 33 9.79 -6.07 7.13
N SER A 34 10.11 -4.77 7.20
CA SER A 34 11.26 -4.28 7.96
C SER A 34 12.54 -5.04 7.53
N VAL A 35 13.29 -5.62 8.46
CA VAL A 35 14.52 -6.39 8.19
C VAL A 35 14.27 -7.85 7.76
N TYR A 36 13.01 -8.22 7.53
CA TYR A 36 12.63 -9.55 7.04
C TYR A 36 12.35 -9.55 5.53
N SER A 37 12.73 -8.48 4.82
CA SER A 37 12.73 -8.44 3.35
C SER A 37 13.98 -9.10 2.78
N GLY A 38 13.81 -9.86 1.70
CA GLY A 38 14.92 -10.43 0.91
C GLY A 38 15.98 -11.20 1.71
N ASP A 39 17.18 -11.28 1.13
CA ASP A 39 18.31 -12.02 1.68
C ASP A 39 19.31 -11.07 2.39
N LEU A 40 18.88 -10.49 3.51
CA LEU A 40 19.77 -9.70 4.38
C LEU A 40 20.65 -10.60 5.27
N THR A 41 21.94 -10.25 5.41
CA THR A 41 22.85 -10.91 6.37
C THR A 41 22.46 -10.57 7.81
N ALA A 42 23.01 -11.31 8.79
CA ALA A 42 22.75 -11.06 10.21
C ALA A 42 23.16 -9.64 10.62
N GLU A 43 24.28 -9.13 10.11
CA GLU A 43 24.77 -7.78 10.39
C GLU A 43 23.85 -6.70 9.81
N GLN A 44 23.30 -6.95 8.61
CA GLN A 44 22.35 -6.04 7.98
C GLN A 44 21.03 -6.00 8.74
N ARG A 45 20.51 -7.17 9.17
CA ARG A 45 19.30 -7.23 10.00
C ARG A 45 19.46 -6.56 11.36
N ALA A 46 20.68 -6.52 11.90
CA ALA A 46 20.98 -5.82 13.14
C ALA A 46 20.99 -4.28 12.99
N ASN A 47 20.89 -3.74 11.77
CA ASN A 47 20.86 -2.30 11.50
C ASN A 47 19.60 -1.89 10.69
N PRO A 48 18.41 -1.92 11.33
CA PRO A 48 17.14 -1.60 10.67
C PRO A 48 17.09 -0.18 10.11
N ASP A 49 17.76 0.79 10.73
CA ASP A 49 17.78 2.18 10.24
C ASP A 49 18.30 2.33 8.81
N ARG A 50 19.15 1.39 8.36
CA ARG A 50 19.69 1.36 6.99
C ARG A 50 19.05 0.32 6.09
N TYR A 51 18.61 -0.81 6.65
CA TYR A 51 18.24 -1.99 5.86
C TYR A 51 16.77 -2.41 6.01
N ALA A 52 15.97 -1.74 6.86
CA ALA A 52 14.55 -2.03 6.95
C ALA A 52 13.82 -1.60 5.69
N ASP A 53 13.01 -2.51 5.15
CA ASP A 53 12.07 -2.22 4.09
C ASP A 53 10.76 -1.68 4.66
N CYS A 54 10.57 -0.37 4.49
CA CYS A 54 9.36 0.37 4.87
C CYS A 54 8.52 0.76 3.65
N SER A 55 8.80 0.20 2.46
CA SER A 55 8.07 0.53 1.23
C SER A 55 7.16 -0.62 0.77
N HIS A 56 7.59 -1.87 1.01
CA HIS A 56 6.82 -3.06 0.66
C HIS A 56 6.00 -3.59 1.83
N TRP A 57 5.22 -4.63 1.59
CA TRP A 57 4.28 -5.20 2.55
C TRP A 57 4.52 -6.69 2.69
N CYS A 58 4.38 -7.21 3.91
CA CYS A 58 4.32 -8.65 4.15
C CYS A 58 3.08 -9.25 3.50
N LEU A 59 3.19 -10.53 3.12
CA LEU A 59 2.06 -11.37 2.72
C LEU A 59 2.03 -12.65 3.59
N PRO A 60 0.87 -13.03 4.16
CA PRO A 60 -0.40 -12.28 4.13
C PRO A 60 -0.32 -10.94 4.89
N GLY A 61 -1.09 -9.94 4.48
CA GLY A 61 -0.97 -8.59 5.05
C GLY A 61 -1.87 -7.52 4.42
N LEU A 62 -1.44 -6.26 4.53
CA LEU A 62 -2.22 -5.10 4.07
C LEU A 62 -2.70 -5.19 2.59
N PRO A 63 -1.90 -5.70 1.63
CA PRO A 63 -2.36 -5.85 0.25
C PRO A 63 -3.58 -6.77 0.10
N ASP A 64 -3.80 -7.72 1.01
CA ASP A 64 -4.97 -8.59 0.97
C ASP A 64 -6.25 -7.78 1.25
N THR A 65 -6.19 -6.80 2.16
CA THR A 65 -7.30 -5.86 2.39
C THR A 65 -7.58 -5.01 1.16
N TRP A 66 -6.53 -4.54 0.45
CA TRP A 66 -6.73 -3.81 -0.80
C TRP A 66 -7.44 -4.68 -1.85
N ASN A 67 -7.08 -5.95 -1.95
CA ASN A 67 -7.73 -6.91 -2.85
C ASN A 67 -9.20 -7.16 -2.47
N GLN A 68 -9.52 -7.21 -1.18
CA GLN A 68 -10.91 -7.31 -0.70
C GLN A 68 -11.73 -6.07 -1.06
N LEU A 69 -11.17 -4.87 -0.87
CA LEU A 69 -11.82 -3.61 -1.26
C LEU A 69 -12.00 -3.53 -2.78
N PHE A 70 -11.01 -3.97 -3.55
CA PHE A 70 -11.11 -4.04 -5.01
C PHE A 70 -12.20 -5.01 -5.45
N TYR A 71 -12.28 -6.20 -4.85
CA TYR A 71 -13.35 -7.16 -5.13
C TYR A 71 -14.73 -6.58 -4.81
N ALA A 72 -14.88 -5.93 -3.65
CA ALA A 72 -16.11 -5.25 -3.30
C ALA A 72 -16.47 -4.15 -4.30
N ALA A 73 -15.50 -3.33 -4.72
CA ALA A 73 -15.74 -2.29 -5.72
C ALA A 73 -16.12 -2.86 -7.09
N LEU A 74 -15.51 -3.97 -7.51
CA LEU A 74 -15.77 -4.58 -8.81
C LEU A 74 -17.17 -5.22 -8.90
N PHE A 75 -17.66 -5.82 -7.82
CA PHE A 75 -18.90 -6.59 -7.83
C PHE A 75 -20.09 -5.90 -7.16
N LEU A 76 -19.86 -5.05 -6.16
CA LEU A 76 -20.92 -4.44 -5.34
C LEU A 76 -21.19 -2.97 -5.66
N LEU A 77 -20.25 -2.27 -6.30
CA LEU A 77 -20.45 -0.89 -6.77
C LEU A 77 -20.88 -0.92 -8.25
N HIS A 78 -22.10 -1.40 -8.49
CA HIS A 78 -22.83 -1.23 -9.75
C HIS A 78 -23.91 -0.17 -9.56
#